data_AF-A0A384JV49-F1
#
_entry.id   AF-A0A384JV49-F1
#
_cell.length_a   1.000
_cell.length_b   1.000
_cell.length_c   1.000
_cell.angle_alpha   90.00
_cell.angle_beta   90.00
_cell.angle_gamma   90.00
#
_symmetry.space_group_name_H-M   'P 1'
#
loop_
_entity.id
_entity.type
_entity.pdbx_description
1 polymer ?
#
loop_
_entity_poly.entity_id
_entity_poly.type
_entity_poly.pdbx_seq_one_letter_code
_entity_poly.pdbx_strand_id
1 'polypeptide(L)'
;MQCTRILRAAQRANLTGFDPKALAAASGKNAGDPWARREAWRYQGQYSRRNRFSNTFPGLGIATVAFGAYCGYEYFFLADEHHGHAEGHSDGHH
;
A
#
# COMPACT_ATOMS: atom_id res chain seq x y z
N MET A 1 29.99 -33.34 12.81
CA MET A 1 29.60 -32.32 11.81
C MET A 1 29.99 -30.96 12.36
N GLN A 2 31.06 -30.34 11.83
CA GLN A 2 31.57 -29.06 12.34
C GLN A 2 30.80 -27.91 11.66
N CYS A 3 30.03 -27.18 12.44
CA CYS A 3 29.28 -26.02 11.98
C CYS A 3 30.28 -24.87 11.75
N THR A 4 30.44 -24.46 10.49
CA THR A 4 31.29 -23.34 10.08
C THR A 4 30.72 -22.04 10.63
N ARG A 5 31.41 -21.51 11.64
CA ARG A 5 31.15 -20.22 12.27
C ARG A 5 31.30 -19.11 11.22
N ILE A 6 30.20 -18.49 10.83
CA ILE A 6 30.20 -17.27 10.02
C ILE A 6 31.09 -16.24 10.73
N LEU A 7 32.24 -15.94 10.14
CA LEU A 7 33.09 -14.84 10.59
C LEU A 7 32.28 -13.56 10.40
N ARG A 8 31.72 -13.03 11.49
CA ARG A 8 31.22 -11.65 11.50
C ARG A 8 32.39 -10.79 11.06
N ALA A 9 32.26 -10.14 9.91
CA ALA A 9 33.22 -9.14 9.45
C ALA A 9 33.55 -8.23 10.64
N ALA A 10 34.83 -8.17 11.01
CA ALA A 10 35.29 -7.33 12.10
C ALA A 10 34.78 -5.90 11.83
N GLN A 11 34.13 -5.30 12.82
CA GLN A 11 33.61 -3.94 12.72
C GLN A 11 34.79 -3.03 12.42
N ARG A 12 34.94 -2.63 11.15
CA ARG A 12 36.04 -1.76 10.73
C ARG A 12 35.90 -0.44 11.49
N ALA A 13 37.00 0.06 12.05
CA ALA A 13 37.00 1.39 12.66
C ALA A 13 36.59 2.40 11.59
N ASN A 14 35.52 3.17 11.85
CA ASN A 14 35.08 4.23 10.95
C ASN A 14 36.16 5.31 10.93
N LEU A 15 36.93 5.40 9.83
CA LEU A 15 38.01 6.39 9.67
C LEU A 15 37.50 7.84 9.76
N THR A 16 36.22 8.05 9.43
CA THR A 16 35.57 9.37 9.46
C THR A 16 34.98 9.72 10.83
N GLY A 17 35.01 8.81 11.80
CA GLY A 17 34.36 8.99 13.11
C GLY A 17 32.84 9.04 13.05
N PHE A 18 32.24 8.87 11.87
CA PHE A 18 30.80 8.85 11.67
C PHE A 18 30.21 7.51 12.13
N ASP A 19 29.33 7.54 13.14
CA ASP A 19 28.58 6.37 13.59
C ASP A 19 27.11 6.45 13.13
N PRO A 20 26.70 5.63 12.15
CA PRO A 20 25.32 5.62 11.68
C PRO A 20 24.31 5.18 12.75
N LYS A 21 24.71 4.37 13.74
CA LYS A 21 23.82 3.96 14.84
C LYS A 21 23.57 5.11 15.81
N ALA A 22 24.60 5.88 16.14
CA ALA A 22 24.46 7.08 16.95
C ALA A 22 23.58 8.14 16.24
N LEU A 23 23.76 8.32 14.92
CA LEU A 23 22.88 9.18 14.14
C LEU A 23 21.42 8.71 14.16
N ALA A 24 21.17 7.40 13.95
CA ALA A 24 19.82 6.86 13.98
C ALA A 24 19.15 7.05 15.36
N ALA A 25 19.91 6.90 16.45
CA ALA A 25 19.43 7.18 17.81
C ALA A 25 19.12 8.67 18.03
N ALA A 26 19.91 9.57 17.44
CA ALA A 26 19.73 11.02 17.54
C ALA A 26 18.68 11.59 16.56
N SER A 27 18.38 10.89 15.47
CA SER A 27 17.46 11.32 14.41
C SER A 27 15.97 11.23 14.80
N GLY A 28 15.66 10.86 16.04
CA GLY A 28 14.29 10.80 16.56
C GLY A 28 13.60 12.16 16.58
N LYS A 29 12.27 12.16 16.74
CA LYS A 29 11.49 13.40 16.90
C LYS A 29 11.92 14.09 18.20
N ASN A 30 12.64 15.21 18.07
CA ASN A 30 13.03 16.05 19.20
C ASN A 30 11.77 16.65 19.87
N ALA A 31 11.48 16.23 21.09
CA ALA A 31 10.28 16.68 21.84
C ALA A 31 10.32 18.18 22.21
N GLY A 32 11.51 18.80 22.18
CA GLY A 32 11.73 20.20 22.55
C GLY A 32 12.13 21.12 21.39
N ASP A 33 11.72 20.82 20.16
CA ASP A 33 12.03 21.69 19.02
C ASP A 33 11.36 23.08 19.17
N PRO A 34 12.13 24.19 19.26
CA PRO A 34 11.57 25.53 19.42
C PRO A 34 10.82 26.02 18.17
N TRP A 35 11.06 25.41 17.00
CA TRP A 35 10.41 25.77 15.75
C TRP A 35 9.18 24.93 15.43
N ALA A 36 8.84 23.94 16.27
CA ALA A 36 7.73 23.02 16.02
C ALA A 36 6.41 23.76 15.73
N ARG A 37 6.13 24.86 16.44
CA ARG A 37 4.95 25.71 16.20
C ARG A 37 5.01 26.44 14.85
N ARG A 38 6.21 26.88 14.44
CA ARG A 38 6.43 27.55 13.15
C ARG A 38 6.34 26.58 11.98
N GLU A 39 6.75 25.32 12.16
CA GLU A 39 6.67 24.30 11.10
C GLU A 39 5.31 23.60 11.02
N ALA A 40 4.48 23.80 12.04
CA ALA A 40 3.22 23.11 12.23
C ALA A 40 2.26 23.28 11.04
N TRP A 41 2.18 24.47 10.43
CA TRP A 41 1.30 24.75 9.28
C TRP A 41 1.56 23.85 8.08
N ARG A 42 2.79 23.36 7.88
CA ARG A 42 3.16 22.51 6.74
C ARG A 42 2.49 21.14 6.75
N TYR A 43 2.03 20.69 7.91
CA TYR A 43 1.54 19.33 8.11
C TYR A 43 0.11 19.29 8.67
N GLN A 44 -0.57 20.44 8.71
CA GLN A 44 -1.91 20.60 9.25
C GLN A 44 -2.92 20.96 8.15
N GLY A 45 -4.22 20.82 8.46
CA GLY A 45 -5.30 21.16 7.55
C GLY A 45 -5.19 20.47 6.20
N GLN A 46 -5.18 21.26 5.12
CA GLN A 46 -5.12 20.81 3.73
C GLN A 46 -3.85 20.02 3.40
N TYR A 47 -2.76 20.21 4.15
CA TYR A 47 -1.47 19.54 3.93
C TYR A 47 -1.25 18.32 4.84
N SER A 48 -2.26 17.96 5.64
CA SER A 48 -2.20 16.77 6.49
C SER A 48 -2.04 15.50 5.66
N ARG A 49 -1.44 14.45 6.26
CA ARG A 49 -1.19 13.16 5.59
C ARG A 49 -2.45 12.62 4.91
N ARG A 50 -3.58 12.66 5.62
CA ARG A 50 -4.87 12.16 5.13
C ARG A 50 -5.38 12.95 3.93
N ASN A 51 -5.27 14.27 3.98
CA ASN A 51 -5.77 15.15 2.93
C ASN A 51 -4.93 15.05 1.64
N ARG A 52 -3.68 14.60 1.73
CA ARG A 52 -2.86 14.26 0.56
C ARG A 52 -3.33 12.99 -0.15
N PHE A 53 -3.91 12.04 0.59
CA PHE A 53 -4.39 10.77 0.04
C PHE A 53 -5.87 10.77 -0.32
N SER A 54 -6.66 11.73 0.17
CA SER A 54 -8.11 11.78 -0.09
C SER A 54 -8.46 11.99 -1.57
N ASN A 55 -7.52 12.46 -2.38
CA ASN A 55 -7.70 12.65 -3.83
C ASN A 55 -6.83 11.73 -4.69
N THR A 56 -6.32 10.62 -4.14
CA THR A 56 -5.49 9.69 -4.91
C THR A 56 -6.29 8.89 -5.95
N PHE A 57 -7.58 8.64 -5.68
CA PHE A 57 -8.47 7.92 -6.59
C PHE A 57 -9.74 8.71 -6.88
N PRO A 58 -9.65 9.79 -7.67
CA PRO A 58 -10.82 10.52 -8.09
C PRO A 58 -11.71 9.59 -8.92
N GLY A 59 -12.98 9.44 -8.52
CA GLY A 59 -13.95 8.63 -9.26
C GLY A 59 -14.06 7.15 -8.86
N LEU A 60 -13.25 6.65 -7.90
CA LEU A 60 -13.40 5.26 -7.42
C LEU A 60 -14.82 4.97 -6.94
N GLY A 61 -15.44 5.90 -6.20
CA GLY A 61 -16.81 5.73 -5.71
C GLY A 61 -17.83 5.57 -6.84
N ILE A 62 -17.73 6.41 -7.88
CA ILE A 62 -18.65 6.35 -9.03
C ILE A 62 -18.41 5.07 -9.83
N ALA A 63 -17.14 4.69 -10.04
CA ALA A 63 -16.79 3.47 -10.75
C ALA A 63 -17.31 2.23 -10.01
N THR A 64 -17.15 2.15 -8.69
CA THR A 64 -17.68 1.04 -7.89
C THR A 64 -19.21 0.96 -7.96
N VAL A 65 -19.91 2.10 -7.91
CA VAL A 65 -21.37 2.13 -8.04
C VAL A 65 -21.81 1.68 -9.43
N ALA A 66 -21.20 2.21 -10.49
CA ALA A 66 -21.52 1.83 -11.87
C ALA A 66 -21.25 0.35 -12.12
N PHE A 67 -20.10 -0.16 -11.64
CA PHE A 67 -19.76 -1.57 -11.72
C PHE A 67 -20.76 -2.45 -10.96
N GLY A 68 -21.12 -2.08 -9.73
CA GLY A 68 -22.12 -2.82 -8.95
C GLY A 68 -23.50 -2.81 -9.60
N ALA A 69 -23.93 -1.68 -10.18
CA ALA A 69 -25.18 -1.58 -10.92
C ALA A 69 -25.16 -2.49 -12.16
N TYR A 70 -24.04 -2.54 -12.90
CA TYR A 70 -23.85 -3.43 -14.04
C TYR A 70 -23.92 -4.90 -13.63
N CYS A 71 -23.15 -5.32 -12.60
CA CYS A 71 -23.21 -6.70 -12.11
C CYS A 71 -24.60 -7.07 -11.60
N GLY A 72 -25.28 -6.17 -10.90
CA GLY A 72 -26.66 -6.40 -10.46
C GLY A 72 -27.62 -6.53 -11.64
N TYR A 73 -27.46 -5.68 -12.66
CA TYR A 73 -28.25 -5.77 -13.88
C TYR A 73 -28.02 -7.10 -14.61
N GLU A 74 -26.76 -7.52 -14.77
CA GLU A 74 -26.44 -8.84 -15.34
C GLU A 74 -27.04 -9.98 -14.51
N TYR A 75 -26.92 -9.91 -13.19
CA TYR A 75 -27.36 -10.96 -12.28
C TYR A 75 -28.88 -11.10 -12.19
N PHE A 76 -29.64 -10.01 -12.25
CA PHE A 76 -31.10 -10.05 -12.10
C PHE A 76 -31.86 -10.04 -13.43
N PHE A 77 -31.32 -9.41 -14.48
CA PHE A 77 -32.04 -9.24 -15.75
C PHE A 77 -31.46 -10.07 -16.90
N LEU A 78 -30.14 -10.28 -16.97
CA LEU A 78 -29.56 -11.15 -18.02
C LEU A 78 -29.48 -12.63 -17.59
N ALA A 79 -29.33 -12.93 -16.31
CA ALA A 79 -29.28 -14.31 -15.83
C ALA A 79 -30.63 -15.03 -15.95
N ASP A 80 -31.76 -14.31 -15.87
CA ASP A 80 -33.10 -14.87 -15.96
C ASP A 80 -33.51 -15.20 -17.41
N GLU A 81 -32.93 -14.51 -18.42
CA GLU A 81 -33.13 -14.82 -19.85
C GLU A 81 -32.26 -15.97 -20.38
N HIS A 82 -31.26 -16.45 -19.62
CA HIS A 82 -30.31 -17.50 -20.04
C HIS A 82 -30.40 -18.82 -19.25
N HIS A 83 -31.52 -19.09 -18.58
CA HIS A 83 -31.84 -20.45 -18.13
C HIS A 83 -32.43 -21.29 -19.29
N GLY A 84 -31.56 -21.66 -20.23
CA GLY A 84 -31.90 -22.55 -21.34
C GLY A 84 -30.69 -22.95 -22.18
N HIS A 85 -29.70 -23.61 -21.58
CA HIS A 85 -28.89 -24.71 -22.14
C HIS A 85 -27.66 -24.98 -21.25
N ALA A 86 -27.91 -25.66 -20.12
CA ALA A 86 -26.92 -26.56 -19.55
C ALA A 86 -27.24 -27.96 -20.10
N GLU A 87 -26.89 -28.21 -21.37
CA GLU A 87 -26.96 -29.55 -21.96
C GLU A 87 -25.53 -29.94 -22.33
N GLY A 88 -25.00 -30.97 -21.66
CA GLY A 88 -23.75 -31.57 -22.07
C GLY A 88 -23.81 -32.11 -23.50
N HIS A 89 -22.70 -32.00 -24.23
CA HIS A 89 -22.40 -32.89 -25.34
C HIS A 89 -20.89 -33.17 -25.37
N SER A 90 -20.57 -34.39 -24.93
CA SER A 90 -19.56 -35.22 -25.57
C SER A 90 -19.82 -35.31 -27.08
N ASP A 91 -18.84 -35.05 -27.93
CA ASP A 91 -18.27 -36.02 -28.88
C ASP A 91 -17.21 -35.35 -29.78
N GLY A 92 -16.33 -36.15 -30.38
CA GLY A 92 -15.11 -35.72 -31.07
C GLY A 92 -15.26 -35.01 -32.44
N HIS A 93 -14.12 -34.99 -33.16
CA HIS A 93 -13.87 -34.59 -34.56
C HIS A 93 -13.29 -33.17 -34.80
N HIS A 94 -11.95 -33.05 -34.79
CA HIS A 94 -11.06 -32.87 -35.95
C HIS A 94 -9.64 -32.44 -35.53
#